data_AF-A0A3B9YJC4-F1
#
_entry.id   AF-A0A3B9YJC4-F1
#
_cell.length_a   1.000
_cell.length_b   1.000
_cell.length_c   1.000
_cell.angle_alpha   90.00
_cell.angle_beta   90.00
_cell.angle_gamma   90.00
#
_symmetry.space_group_name_H-M   'P 1'
#
loop_
_entity.id
_entity.type
_entity.pdbx_description
1 polymer ?
#
loop_
_entity_poly.entity_id
_entity_poly.type
_entity_poly.pdbx_seq_one_letter_code
_entity_poly.pdbx_strand_id
1 'polypeptide(L)'
;RHPDKVISDLDYNTYLDLFDNMVLRELVFPQLLIYLDCRPETAMERIKLRGRVMEQGINLEYLRMLKNNYEEFISEMEQAGVRILRVPWETFIPIPEVVRMVHEYSLKPSSFTKWVRPLRRPPVIKHNPTVEEARSVQAETAKPAAEARPAGASASPVAA
;
A
#
# COMPACT_ATOMS: atom_id res chain seq x y z
N ARG A 1 -10.17 -34.07 4.46
CA ARG A 1 -8.90 -34.83 4.31
C ARG A 1 -7.88 -33.90 3.70
N HIS A 2 -6.73 -33.72 4.34
CA HIS A 2 -5.65 -32.91 3.79
C HIS A 2 -4.99 -33.66 2.62
N PRO A 3 -4.87 -33.08 1.42
CA PRO A 3 -4.35 -33.77 0.24
C PRO A 3 -2.90 -34.25 0.41
N ASP A 4 -2.04 -33.43 1.02
CA ASP A 4 -0.60 -33.73 1.13
C ASP A 4 -0.19 -34.53 2.39
N LYS A 5 -1.15 -34.83 3.29
CA LYS A 5 -0.92 -35.55 4.57
C LYS A 5 0.20 -34.99 5.47
N VAL A 6 0.61 -33.74 5.28
CA VAL A 6 1.61 -33.07 6.14
C VAL A 6 1.03 -32.81 7.54
N ILE A 7 -0.28 -32.60 7.61
CA ILE A 7 -1.06 -32.46 8.85
C ILE A 7 -1.95 -33.70 9.00
N SER A 8 -2.10 -34.21 10.22
CA SER A 8 -2.97 -35.36 10.49
C SER A 8 -4.44 -34.98 10.25
N ASP A 9 -5.28 -35.97 9.88
CA ASP A 9 -6.71 -35.69 9.68
C ASP A 9 -7.37 -35.15 10.97
N LEU A 10 -6.91 -35.58 12.15
CA LEU A 10 -7.39 -35.10 13.44
C LEU A 10 -7.06 -33.61 13.64
N ASP A 11 -5.79 -33.23 13.42
CA ASP A 11 -5.35 -31.83 13.59
C ASP A 11 -6.04 -30.93 12.57
N TYR A 12 -6.19 -31.41 11.34
CA TYR A 12 -6.89 -30.67 10.28
C TYR A 12 -8.36 -30.44 10.63
N ASN A 13 -9.07 -31.48 11.09
CA ASN A 13 -10.46 -31.34 11.50
C ASN A 13 -10.60 -30.43 12.74
N THR A 14 -9.66 -30.51 13.69
CA THR A 14 -9.64 -29.63 14.85
C THR A 14 -9.48 -28.16 14.45
N TYR A 15 -8.60 -27.88 13.48
CA TYR A 15 -8.45 -26.54 12.91
C TYR A 15 -9.74 -26.06 12.23
N LEU A 16 -10.39 -26.90 11.43
CA LEU A 16 -11.64 -26.55 10.76
C LEU A 16 -12.77 -26.27 11.75
N ASP A 17 -12.93 -27.11 12.78
CA ASP A 17 -13.94 -26.91 13.81
C ASP A 17 -13.74 -25.56 14.53
N LEU A 18 -12.48 -25.20 14.83
CA LEU A 18 -12.18 -23.90 15.43
C LEU A 18 -12.49 -22.74 14.46
N PHE A 19 -12.08 -22.88 13.20
CA PHE A 19 -12.32 -21.88 12.16
C PHE A 19 -13.81 -21.64 11.94
N ASP A 20 -14.62 -22.69 11.83
CA ASP A 20 -16.06 -22.59 11.61
C ASP A 20 -16.80 -21.97 12.80
N ASN A 21 -16.39 -22.32 14.03
CA ASN A 21 -17.07 -21.85 15.22
C ASN A 21 -16.73 -20.39 15.57
N MET A 22 -15.51 -19.93 15.29
CA MET A 22 -15.09 -18.56 15.64
C MET A 22 -15.12 -17.60 14.45
N VAL A 23 -14.57 -18.01 13.30
CA VAL A 23 -14.35 -17.09 12.18
C VAL A 23 -15.65 -16.90 11.40
N LEU A 24 -16.25 -17.98 10.90
CA LEU A 24 -17.41 -17.86 10.01
C LEU A 24 -18.67 -17.30 10.70
N ARG A 25 -18.81 -17.49 12.01
CA ARG A 25 -19.98 -17.04 12.77
C ARG A 25 -19.87 -15.61 13.29
N GLU A 26 -18.67 -15.13 13.54
CA GLU A 26 -18.46 -13.82 14.17
C GLU A 26 -17.79 -12.78 13.26
N LEU A 27 -17.12 -13.18 12.17
CA LEU A 27 -16.50 -12.20 11.28
C LEU A 27 -17.53 -11.47 10.41
N VAL A 28 -17.41 -10.16 10.42
CA VAL A 28 -17.99 -9.29 9.39
C VAL A 28 -17.07 -9.31 8.17
N PHE A 29 -17.63 -9.60 7.00
CA PHE A 29 -16.88 -9.53 5.74
C PHE A 29 -16.30 -8.12 5.52
N PRO A 30 -15.03 -8.00 5.09
CA PRO A 30 -14.43 -6.71 4.84
C PRO A 30 -15.11 -5.99 3.68
N GLN A 31 -15.14 -4.65 3.72
CA GLN A 31 -15.68 -3.85 2.61
C GLN A 31 -14.71 -3.74 1.42
N LEU A 32 -13.42 -3.95 1.69
CA LEU A 32 -12.30 -3.91 0.75
C LEU A 32 -11.19 -4.83 1.26
N LEU A 33 -10.64 -5.66 0.37
CA LEU A 33 -9.47 -6.50 0.61
C LEU A 33 -8.38 -6.10 -0.41
N ILE A 34 -7.14 -5.96 0.06
CA ILE A 34 -5.99 -5.65 -0.80
C ILE A 34 -5.21 -6.95 -1.02
N TYR A 35 -5.16 -7.40 -2.26
CA TYR A 35 -4.44 -8.61 -2.66
C TYR A 35 -3.11 -8.23 -3.33
N LEU A 36 -2.00 -8.60 -2.72
CA LEU A 36 -0.66 -8.36 -3.26
C LEU A 36 -0.30 -9.51 -4.21
N ASP A 37 -0.43 -9.25 -5.51
CA ASP A 37 -0.19 -10.26 -6.54
C ASP A 37 1.31 -10.32 -6.87
N CYS A 38 1.95 -11.41 -6.47
CA CYS A 38 3.35 -11.68 -6.72
C CYS A 38 3.49 -13.06 -7.33
N ARG A 39 4.33 -13.19 -8.36
CA ARG A 39 4.65 -14.47 -8.95
C ARG A 39 5.36 -15.40 -7.95
N PRO A 40 5.10 -16.71 -8.00
CA PRO A 40 5.81 -17.69 -7.16
C PRO A 40 7.33 -17.66 -7.35
N GLU A 41 7.80 -17.40 -8.58
CA GLU A 41 9.24 -17.29 -8.86
C GLU A 41 9.86 -16.08 -8.14
N THR A 42 9.24 -14.91 -8.24
CA THR A 42 9.68 -13.69 -7.55
C THR A 42 9.63 -13.87 -6.03
N ALA A 43 8.59 -14.52 -5.51
CA ALA A 43 8.49 -14.83 -4.09
C ALA A 43 9.63 -15.76 -3.62
N MET A 44 9.96 -16.77 -4.42
CA MET A 44 11.07 -17.70 -4.17
C MET A 44 12.42 -16.97 -4.13
N GLU A 45 12.69 -16.09 -5.10
CA GLU A 45 13.90 -15.27 -5.11
C GLU A 45 14.01 -14.42 -3.84
N ARG A 46 12.92 -13.77 -3.43
CA ARG A 46 12.87 -12.96 -2.20
C ARG A 46 13.06 -13.79 -0.94
N ILE A 47 12.49 -14.99 -0.87
CA ILE A 47 12.72 -15.95 0.23
C ILE A 47 14.21 -16.26 0.35
N LYS A 48 14.86 -16.61 -0.78
CA LYS A 48 16.29 -16.91 -0.81
C LYS A 48 17.15 -15.73 -0.38
N LEU A 49 16.83 -14.51 -0.83
CA LEU A 49 17.52 -13.29 -0.44
C LEU A 49 17.43 -13.00 1.08
N ARG A 50 16.33 -13.39 1.74
CA ARG A 50 16.20 -13.23 3.20
C ARG A 50 17.07 -14.19 4.01
N GLY A 51 17.46 -15.33 3.44
CA GLY A 51 18.41 -16.27 4.05
C GLY A 51 17.94 -16.90 5.37
N ARG A 52 16.64 -16.96 5.63
CA ARG A 52 16.08 -17.49 6.88
C ARG A 52 16.16 -19.01 6.91
N VAL A 53 16.77 -19.58 7.96
CA VAL A 53 16.98 -21.03 8.10
C VAL A 53 15.68 -21.82 8.03
N MET A 54 14.60 -21.32 8.66
CA MET A 54 13.29 -22.00 8.65
C MET A 54 12.59 -21.97 7.28
N GLU A 55 13.00 -21.11 6.35
CA GLU A 55 12.41 -21.01 5.01
C GLU A 55 13.11 -21.94 3.99
N GLN A 56 14.19 -22.65 4.36
CA GLN A 56 14.98 -23.46 3.42
C GLN A 56 14.24 -24.66 2.82
N GLY A 57 13.21 -25.19 3.51
CA GLY A 57 12.39 -26.29 3.00
C GLY A 57 11.33 -25.87 1.98
N ILE A 58 11.15 -24.57 1.75
CA ILE A 58 10.11 -24.07 0.84
C ILE A 58 10.55 -24.32 -0.61
N ASN A 59 9.71 -25.04 -1.37
CA ASN A 59 9.92 -25.31 -2.78
C ASN A 59 8.98 -24.49 -3.68
N LEU A 60 9.28 -24.43 -4.98
CA LEU A 60 8.51 -23.62 -5.92
C LEU A 60 7.09 -24.17 -6.12
N GLU A 61 6.93 -25.49 -6.08
CA GLU A 61 5.64 -26.15 -6.25
C GLU A 61 4.66 -25.79 -5.13
N TYR A 62 5.15 -25.77 -3.89
CA TYR A 62 4.40 -25.31 -2.73
C TYR A 62 3.93 -23.86 -2.90
N LEU A 63 4.79 -22.97 -3.39
CA LEU A 63 4.40 -21.57 -3.64
C LEU A 63 3.37 -21.45 -4.77
N ARG A 64 3.41 -22.31 -5.78
CA ARG A 64 2.40 -22.37 -6.85
C ARG A 64 1.06 -22.85 -6.31
N MET A 65 1.05 -23.93 -5.55
CA MET A 65 -0.15 -24.41 -4.86
C MET A 65 -0.73 -23.33 -3.93
N LEU A 66 0.13 -22.67 -3.14
CA LEU A 66 -0.29 -21.59 -2.26
C LEU A 66 -0.94 -20.44 -3.04
N LYS A 67 -0.34 -20.03 -4.16
CA LYS A 67 -0.94 -19.00 -5.03
C LYS A 67 -2.32 -19.43 -5.53
N ASN A 68 -2.47 -20.66 -6.01
CA ASN A 68 -3.75 -21.17 -6.51
C ASN A 68 -4.83 -21.14 -5.43
N ASN A 69 -4.51 -21.62 -4.22
CA ASN A 69 -5.44 -21.59 -3.08
C ASN A 69 -5.86 -20.16 -2.73
N TYR A 70 -4.94 -19.18 -2.82
CA TYR A 70 -5.29 -17.78 -2.61
C TYR A 70 -6.15 -17.20 -3.76
N GLU A 71 -5.90 -17.55 -5.01
CA GLU A 71 -6.76 -17.11 -6.12
C GLU A 71 -8.20 -17.65 -5.98
N GLU A 72 -8.35 -18.90 -5.54
CA GLU A 72 -9.66 -19.49 -5.22
C GLU A 72 -10.35 -18.73 -4.08
N PHE A 73 -9.65 -18.53 -2.95
CA PHE A 73 -10.16 -17.75 -1.83
C PHE A 73 -10.59 -16.32 -2.24
N ILE A 74 -9.78 -15.64 -3.05
CA ILE A 74 -10.09 -14.30 -3.54
C ILE A 74 -11.34 -14.31 -4.43
N SER A 75 -11.49 -15.31 -5.30
CA SER A 75 -12.69 -15.50 -6.12
C SER A 75 -13.93 -15.72 -5.26
N GLU A 76 -13.86 -16.54 -4.21
CA GLU A 76 -14.96 -16.75 -3.27
C GLU A 76 -15.36 -15.44 -2.54
N MET A 77 -14.38 -14.64 -2.13
CA MET A 77 -14.64 -13.34 -1.51
C MET A 77 -15.29 -12.34 -2.49
N GLU A 78 -14.85 -12.31 -3.75
CA GLU A 78 -15.49 -11.51 -4.81
C GLU A 78 -16.94 -11.93 -5.02
N GLN A 79 -17.21 -13.23 -5.05
CA GLN A 79 -18.57 -13.79 -5.18
C GLN A 79 -19.45 -13.45 -3.97
N ALA A 80 -18.88 -13.42 -2.76
CA ALA A 80 -19.54 -12.98 -1.53
C ALA A 80 -19.80 -11.46 -1.49
N GLY A 81 -19.32 -10.69 -2.47
CA GLY A 81 -19.56 -9.24 -2.59
C GLY A 81 -18.48 -8.37 -1.96
N VAL A 82 -17.35 -8.95 -1.54
CA VAL A 82 -16.18 -8.21 -1.06
C VAL A 82 -15.50 -7.54 -2.25
N ARG A 83 -15.09 -6.27 -2.09
CA ARG A 83 -14.30 -5.57 -3.11
C ARG A 83 -12.85 -6.00 -2.99
N ILE A 84 -12.23 -6.47 -4.08
CA ILE A 84 -10.81 -6.87 -4.07
C ILE A 84 -9.96 -5.91 -4.92
N LEU A 85 -9.06 -5.18 -4.28
CA LEU A 85 -8.03 -4.42 -4.98
C LEU A 85 -6.80 -5.32 -5.20
N ARG A 86 -6.62 -5.78 -6.43
CA ARG A 86 -5.40 -6.50 -6.85
C ARG A 86 -4.28 -5.49 -7.12
N VAL A 87 -3.16 -5.63 -6.42
CA VAL A 87 -1.99 -4.76 -6.53
C VAL A 87 -0.82 -5.59 -7.05
N PRO A 88 -0.23 -5.28 -8.22
CA PRO A 88 0.95 -5.98 -8.70
C PRO A 88 2.11 -5.72 -7.74
N TRP A 89 2.75 -6.78 -7.25
CA TRP A 89 3.77 -6.71 -6.20
C TRP A 89 5.12 -7.29 -6.63
N GLU A 90 5.42 -7.23 -7.92
CA GLU A 90 6.73 -7.58 -8.50
C GLU A 90 7.83 -6.58 -8.09
N THR A 91 7.45 -5.32 -7.92
CA THR A 91 8.31 -4.25 -7.42
C THR A 91 7.60 -3.48 -6.32
N PHE A 92 8.36 -2.84 -5.44
CA PHE A 92 7.78 -2.00 -4.39
C PHE A 92 7.04 -0.82 -5.01
N ILE A 93 5.81 -0.57 -4.55
CA ILE A 93 5.00 0.58 -4.93
C ILE A 93 5.00 1.57 -3.75
N PRO A 94 5.31 2.86 -3.98
CA PRO A 94 5.24 3.87 -2.94
C PRO A 94 3.86 3.94 -2.29
N ILE A 95 3.84 4.13 -0.96
CA ILE A 95 2.59 4.19 -0.17
C ILE A 95 1.58 5.22 -0.72
N PRO A 96 1.97 6.45 -1.13
CA PRO A 96 1.01 7.41 -1.68
C PRO A 96 0.26 6.90 -2.91
N GLU A 97 0.93 6.10 -3.74
CA GLU A 97 0.32 5.51 -4.93
C GLU A 97 -0.66 4.41 -4.56
N VAL A 98 -0.32 3.55 -3.61
CA VAL A 98 -1.26 2.52 -3.08
C VAL A 98 -2.49 3.19 -2.47
N VAL A 99 -2.32 4.28 -1.72
CA VAL A 99 -3.44 5.05 -1.16
C VAL A 99 -4.32 5.62 -2.27
N ARG A 100 -3.73 6.15 -3.35
CA ARG A 100 -4.45 6.62 -4.53
C ARG A 100 -5.28 5.49 -5.17
N MET A 101 -4.69 4.32 -5.36
CA MET A 101 -5.36 3.13 -5.89
C MET A 101 -6.54 2.71 -5.01
N VAL A 102 -6.35 2.65 -3.69
CA VAL A 102 -7.42 2.34 -2.71
C VAL A 102 -8.54 3.37 -2.80
N HIS A 103 -8.20 4.66 -2.86
CA HIS A 103 -9.20 5.71 -2.96
C HIS A 103 -10.02 5.60 -4.24
N GLU A 104 -9.37 5.50 -5.39
CA GLU A 104 -10.01 5.34 -6.70
C GLU A 104 -10.92 4.10 -6.74
N TYR A 105 -10.43 2.98 -6.21
CA TYR A 105 -11.18 1.73 -6.17
C TYR A 105 -12.39 1.81 -5.23
N SER A 106 -12.30 2.57 -4.13
CA SER A 106 -13.41 2.78 -3.18
C SER A 106 -14.57 3.61 -3.73
N LEU A 107 -14.34 4.35 -4.82
CA LEU A 107 -15.33 5.17 -5.51
C LEU A 107 -16.13 4.37 -6.56
N LYS A 108 -15.60 3.23 -7.03
CA LYS A 108 -16.28 2.42 -8.05
C LYS A 108 -17.63 1.91 -7.51
N PRO A 109 -18.71 2.01 -8.32
CA PRO A 109 -20.00 1.49 -7.93
C PRO A 109 -19.89 -0.02 -7.75
N SER A 110 -20.26 -0.52 -6.56
CA SER A 110 -20.31 -1.95 -6.29
C SER A 110 -21.73 -2.45 -6.46
N SER A 111 -21.87 -3.63 -7.04
CA SER A 111 -23.11 -4.39 -7.19
C SER A 111 -23.85 -4.59 -5.85
N PHE A 112 -23.13 -4.56 -4.73
CA PHE A 112 -23.70 -4.70 -3.37
C PHE A 112 -24.27 -3.39 -2.80
N THR A 113 -23.91 -2.23 -3.36
CA THR A 113 -24.24 -0.91 -2.76
C THR A 113 -25.37 -0.13 -3.44
N LYS A 114 -26.22 -0.78 -4.24
CA LYS A 114 -27.33 -0.10 -4.96
C LYS A 114 -28.26 0.73 -4.05
N TRP A 115 -28.26 0.49 -2.73
CA TRP A 115 -29.19 1.13 -1.79
C TRP A 115 -28.55 1.93 -0.63
N VAL A 116 -27.22 2.10 -0.56
CA VAL A 116 -26.56 2.57 0.71
C VAL A 116 -25.50 3.68 0.56
N ARG A 117 -25.62 4.66 -0.34
CA ARG A 117 -24.70 5.84 -0.25
C ARG A 117 -25.36 7.21 -0.45
N PRO A 118 -25.41 8.04 0.61
CA PRO A 118 -25.28 9.48 0.50
C PRO A 118 -23.82 9.86 0.16
N LEU A 119 -23.65 10.92 -0.62
CA LEU A 119 -22.41 11.44 -1.21
C LEU A 119 -21.25 11.57 -0.21
N ARG A 120 -20.26 10.66 -0.28
CA ARG A 120 -18.95 10.85 0.36
C ARG A 120 -18.11 11.74 -0.57
N ARG A 121 -17.76 12.96 -0.15
CA ARG A 121 -16.81 13.79 -0.92
C ARG A 121 -15.43 13.12 -0.92
N PRO A 122 -14.70 13.10 -2.05
CA PRO A 122 -13.34 12.58 -2.06
C PRO A 122 -12.45 13.41 -1.12
N PRO A 123 -11.52 12.79 -0.37
CA PRO A 123 -10.54 13.50 0.42
C PRO A 123 -9.62 14.29 -0.51
N VAL A 124 -9.29 15.52 -0.12
CA VAL A 124 -8.30 16.34 -0.85
C VAL A 124 -6.91 15.78 -0.54
N ILE A 125 -6.33 15.04 -1.49
CA ILE A 125 -4.93 14.59 -1.41
C ILE A 125 -4.05 15.80 -1.72
N LYS A 126 -3.44 16.40 -0.71
CA LYS A 126 -2.43 17.46 -0.91
C LYS A 126 -1.19 16.80 -1.49
N HIS A 127 -0.79 17.19 -2.70
CA HIS A 127 0.50 16.78 -3.27
C HIS A 127 1.62 17.37 -2.41
N ASN A 128 2.56 16.53 -1.96
CA ASN A 128 3.77 17.03 -1.32
C ASN A 128 4.72 17.46 -2.45
N PRO A 129 5.28 18.68 -2.42
CA PRO A 129 6.14 19.14 -3.49
C PRO A 129 7.34 18.19 -3.67
N THR A 130 7.70 17.96 -4.92
CA THR A 130 8.79 17.06 -5.28
C THR A 130 10.11 17.67 -4.79
N VAL A 131 11.14 16.85 -4.54
CA VAL A 131 12.46 17.30 -4.07
C VAL A 131 13.10 18.36 -5.00
N GLU A 132 12.71 18.40 -6.28
CA GLU A 132 13.09 19.45 -7.24
C GLU A 132 12.40 20.81 -7.00
N GLU A 133 11.12 20.80 -6.59
CA GLU A 133 10.36 22.03 -6.29
C GLU A 133 10.81 22.68 -4.97
N ALA A 134 11.30 21.89 -4.01
CA ALA A 134 11.92 22.41 -2.80
C ALA A 134 13.27 23.10 -3.07
N ARG A 135 13.99 22.69 -4.13
CA ARG A 135 15.27 23.29 -4.54
C ARG A 135 15.10 24.63 -5.27
N SER A 136 14.04 24.79 -6.07
CA SER A 136 13.78 26.06 -6.76
C SER A 136 13.38 27.19 -5.78
N VAL A 137 12.67 26.88 -4.70
CA VAL A 137 12.29 27.87 -3.67
C VAL A 137 13.50 28.39 -2.87
N GLN A 138 14.54 27.57 -2.67
CA GLN A 138 15.78 27.99 -2.00
C GLN A 138 16.70 28.82 -2.91
N ALA A 139 16.61 28.65 -4.24
CA ALA A 139 17.39 29.46 -5.19
C ALA A 139 16.83 30.88 -5.34
N GLU A 140 15.53 31.07 -5.17
CA GLU A 140 14.87 32.38 -5.32
C GLU A 140 15.01 33.29 -4.09
N THR A 141 15.29 32.71 -2.92
CA THR A 141 15.48 33.45 -1.65
C THR A 141 16.90 33.96 -1.42
N ALA A 142 17.86 33.63 -2.29
CA ALA A 142 19.25 34.07 -2.20
C ALA A 142 19.55 35.25 -3.15
N LYS A 143 19.02 36.44 -2.85
CA LYS A 143 19.50 37.70 -3.45
C LYS A 143 20.47 38.38 -2.46
N PRO A 144 21.69 38.79 -2.88
CA PRO A 144 22.74 39.17 -1.93
C PRO A 144 22.52 40.58 -1.38
N ALA A 145 22.76 40.76 -0.08
CA ALA A 145 22.92 42.05 0.56
C ALA A 145 24.18 42.73 0.03
N ALA A 146 24.02 43.80 -0.75
CA ALA A 146 25.14 44.58 -1.27
C ALA A 146 25.76 45.45 -0.17
N GLU A 147 27.07 45.28 -0.05
CA GLU A 147 28.11 46.02 0.67
C GLU A 147 27.87 47.52 0.92
N ALA A 148 28.14 47.92 2.16
CA ALA A 148 28.46 49.29 2.55
C ALA A 148 29.95 49.58 2.31
N ARG A 149 30.30 50.80 1.84
CA ARG A 149 31.46 51.63 2.29
C ARG A 149 31.59 52.99 1.55
N PRO A 150 32.44 53.95 2.00
CA PRO A 150 32.01 55.30 2.38
C PRO A 150 32.75 56.46 1.66
N ALA A 151 32.53 57.70 2.15
CA ALA A 151 33.35 58.93 2.05
C ALA A 151 32.84 60.07 1.14
N GLY A 152 32.88 61.30 1.66
CA GLY A 152 32.73 62.54 0.90
C GLY A 152 32.39 63.75 1.79
N ALA A 153 33.36 64.63 2.02
CA ALA A 153 33.34 65.77 2.94
C ALA A 153 32.91 67.11 2.31
N SER A 154 32.50 68.07 3.17
CA SER A 154 32.47 69.54 3.03
C SER A 154 31.46 70.14 2.01
N ALA A 155 30.84 71.32 2.18
CA ALA A 155 31.16 72.52 2.97
C ALA A 155 29.88 73.34 3.34
N SER A 156 30.05 74.25 4.31
CA SER A 156 29.23 75.44 4.67
C SER A 156 28.85 76.33 3.45
N PRO A 157 27.91 77.33 3.53
CA PRO A 157 27.80 78.33 4.62
C PRO A 157 26.40 78.95 4.99
N VAL A 158 26.39 79.60 6.17
CA VAL A 158 25.79 80.89 6.60
C VAL A 158 24.34 81.26 6.21
N ALA A 159 23.51 81.53 7.24
CA ALA A 159 22.62 82.72 7.42
C ALA A 159 21.72 82.47 8.65
N ALA A 160 21.26 83.41 9.46
CA ALA A 160 21.56 84.80 9.82
C ALA A 160 20.85 85.00 11.18
#